data_AF-A0A7I8E6I0-F1
#
_entry.id   AF-A0A7I8E6I0-F1
#
_cell.length_a   1.000
_cell.length_b   1.000
_cell.length_c   1.000
_cell.angle_alpha   90.00
_cell.angle_beta   90.00
_cell.angle_gamma   90.00
#
_symmetry.space_group_name_H-M   'P 1'
#
loop_
_entity.id
_entity.type
_entity.pdbx_description
1 polymer ?
#
loop_
_entity_poly.entity_id
_entity_poly.type
_entity_poly.pdbx_seq_one_letter_code
_entity_poly.pdbx_strand_id
1 'polypeptide(L)'
;MNIELYDKIKNLYLKYHKEKTWNHVENVAKEAKKLAIQYHLDIEKCMIAALLHDISAILSPDDMYKYAKELGYQIDPSEEKYHFLLHQRISKEIAYGYFHIEDEDILSAIECHTTLKKEMNDYDKIIFLADKLA
;
A
#
# COMPACT_ATOMS: atom_id res chain seq x y z
N MET A 1 -6.77 -15.19 1.58
CA MET A 1 -7.46 -13.88 1.65
C MET A 1 -8.95 -14.10 1.80
N ASN A 2 -9.52 -13.56 2.87
CA ASN A 2 -10.96 -13.54 3.06
C ASN A 2 -11.65 -12.74 1.92
N ILE A 3 -12.69 -13.34 1.31
CA ILE A 3 -13.50 -12.71 0.25
C ILE A 3 -14.08 -11.37 0.71
N GLU A 4 -14.48 -11.29 1.98
CA GLU A 4 -15.04 -10.06 2.56
C GLU A 4 -14.04 -8.89 2.55
N LEU A 5 -12.77 -9.16 2.88
CA LEU A 5 -11.72 -8.15 2.84
C LEU A 5 -11.46 -7.68 1.41
N TYR A 6 -11.37 -8.62 0.46
CA TYR A 6 -11.17 -8.31 -0.95
C TYR A 6 -12.27 -7.39 -1.49
N ASP A 7 -13.54 -7.74 -1.24
CA ASP A 7 -14.68 -6.96 -1.69
C ASP A 7 -14.71 -5.60 -0.99
N LYS A 8 -14.36 -5.51 0.30
CA LYS A 8 -14.25 -4.23 1.02
C LYS A 8 -13.21 -3.31 0.38
N ILE A 9 -12.03 -3.83 0.04
CA ILE A 9 -10.96 -3.05 -0.63
C ILE A 9 -11.43 -2.58 -2.00
N LYS A 10 -11.94 -3.50 -2.82
CA LYS A 10 -12.45 -3.19 -4.17
C LYS A 10 -13.53 -2.12 -4.13
N ASN A 11 -14.52 -2.29 -3.25
CA ASN A 11 -15.63 -1.36 -3.13
C ASN A 11 -15.18 0.04 -2.68
N LEU A 12 -14.12 0.15 -1.86
CA LEU A 12 -13.57 1.45 -1.49
C LEU A 12 -12.99 2.17 -2.71
N TYR A 13 -12.18 1.50 -3.54
CA TYR A 13 -11.68 2.12 -4.77
C TYR A 13 -12.82 2.56 -5.72
N LEU A 14 -13.81 1.69 -5.94
CA LEU A 14 -14.92 2.00 -6.84
C LEU A 14 -15.80 3.15 -6.32
N LYS A 15 -16.03 3.21 -5.00
CA LYS A 15 -16.78 4.30 -4.35
C LYS A 15 -16.14 5.67 -4.60
N TYR A 16 -14.81 5.73 -4.71
CA TYR A 16 -14.06 6.97 -4.91
C TYR A 16 -13.59 7.16 -6.36
N HIS A 17 -14.17 6.43 -7.32
CA HIS A 17 -13.87 6.54 -8.76
C HIS A 17 -12.39 6.29 -9.08
N LYS A 18 -11.82 5.24 -8.48
CA LYS A 18 -10.42 4.83 -8.64
C LYS A 18 -10.30 3.50 -9.39
N GLU A 19 -11.10 3.30 -10.44
CA GLU A 19 -11.10 2.06 -11.25
C GLU A 19 -9.74 1.77 -11.87
N LYS A 20 -9.00 2.81 -12.27
CA LYS A 20 -7.63 2.67 -12.81
C LYS A 20 -6.66 2.16 -11.74
N THR A 21 -6.71 2.73 -10.54
CA THR A 21 -5.87 2.28 -9.41
C THR A 21 -6.27 0.87 -8.99
N TRP A 22 -7.56 0.54 -8.95
CA TRP A 22 -8.05 -0.81 -8.70
C TRP A 22 -7.44 -1.83 -9.68
N ASN A 23 -7.50 -1.55 -10.99
CA ASN A 23 -6.93 -2.45 -12.00
C ASN A 23 -5.41 -2.61 -11.82
N HIS A 24 -4.71 -1.53 -11.49
CA HIS A 24 -3.29 -1.56 -11.18
C HIS A 24 -3.00 -2.44 -9.96
N VAL A 25 -3.61 -2.18 -8.80
CA VAL A 25 -3.34 -2.97 -7.59
C VAL A 25 -3.76 -4.44 -7.72
N GLU A 26 -4.79 -4.73 -8.53
CA GLU A 26 -5.17 -6.11 -8.86
C GLU A 26 -4.07 -6.82 -9.69
N ASN A 27 -3.41 -6.11 -10.61
CA ASN A 27 -2.26 -6.64 -11.34
C ASN A 27 -1.03 -6.79 -10.46
N VAL A 28 -0.75 -5.81 -9.59
CA VAL A 28 0.32 -5.89 -8.59
C VAL A 28 0.10 -7.09 -7.66
N ALA A 29 -1.14 -7.36 -7.23
CA ALA A 29 -1.45 -8.53 -6.41
C ALA A 29 -1.22 -9.86 -7.14
N LYS A 30 -1.50 -9.92 -8.45
CA LYS A 30 -1.17 -11.10 -9.28
C LYS A 30 0.35 -11.29 -9.39
N GLU A 31 1.11 -10.21 -9.55
CA GLU A 31 2.57 -10.28 -9.64
C GLU A 31 3.21 -10.62 -8.29
N ALA A 32 2.77 -9.98 -7.20
CA ALA A 32 3.18 -10.27 -5.83
C ALA A 32 2.93 -11.74 -5.47
N LYS A 33 1.81 -12.33 -5.92
CA LYS A 33 1.54 -13.77 -5.75
C LYS A 33 2.59 -14.65 -6.44
N LYS A 34 3.00 -14.32 -7.68
CA LYS A 34 4.03 -15.09 -8.40
C LYS A 34 5.36 -15.02 -7.67
N LEU A 35 5.75 -13.82 -7.25
CA LEU A 35 7.00 -13.61 -6.51
C LEU A 35 6.97 -14.31 -5.14
N ALA A 36 5.84 -14.25 -4.42
CA ALA A 36 5.68 -14.94 -3.13
C ALA A 36 5.87 -16.46 -3.27
N ILE A 37 5.34 -17.07 -4.34
CA ILE A 37 5.56 -18.51 -4.63
C ILE A 37 7.04 -18.78 -4.90
N GLN A 38 7.67 -17.96 -5.73
CA GLN A 38 9.08 -18.12 -6.13
C GLN A 38 10.04 -18.00 -4.94
N TYR A 39 9.77 -17.08 -4.02
CA TYR A 39 10.63 -16.78 -2.87
C TYR A 39 10.12 -17.42 -1.56
N HIS A 40 9.15 -18.34 -1.64
CA HIS A 40 8.63 -19.10 -0.49
C HIS A 40 8.09 -18.23 0.66
N LEU A 41 7.39 -17.14 0.33
CA LEU A 41 6.74 -16.26 1.31
C LEU A 41 5.26 -16.57 1.47
N ASP A 42 4.66 -15.99 2.51
CA ASP A 42 3.21 -16.01 2.69
C ASP A 42 2.50 -15.25 1.56
N ILE A 43 1.81 -16.02 0.71
CA ILE A 43 1.08 -15.52 -0.45
C ILE A 43 -0.03 -14.55 -0.04
N GLU A 44 -0.72 -14.83 1.06
CA GLU A 44 -1.84 -14.00 1.51
C GLU A 44 -1.35 -12.64 1.99
N LYS A 45 -0.25 -12.60 2.77
CA LYS A 45 0.37 -11.32 3.16
C LYS A 45 0.76 -10.48 1.96
N CYS A 46 1.46 -11.06 0.99
CA CYS A 46 1.88 -10.35 -0.22
C CYS A 46 0.68 -9.82 -1.03
N MET A 47 -0.39 -10.60 -1.17
CA MET A 47 -1.58 -10.16 -1.89
C MET A 47 -2.32 -9.04 -1.15
N ILE A 48 -2.45 -9.11 0.17
CA ILE A 48 -3.12 -8.06 0.97
C ILE A 48 -2.32 -6.76 0.88
N ALA A 49 -1.00 -6.81 1.10
CA ALA A 49 -0.14 -5.65 0.99
C ALA A 49 -0.21 -5.03 -0.42
N ALA A 50 -0.16 -5.85 -1.48
CA ALA A 50 -0.29 -5.39 -2.86
C ALA A 50 -1.63 -4.71 -3.15
N LEU A 51 -2.76 -5.22 -2.64
CA LEU A 51 -4.06 -4.61 -2.87
C LEU A 51 -4.25 -3.29 -2.10
N LEU A 52 -3.51 -3.09 -1.02
CA LEU A 52 -3.63 -1.94 -0.13
C LEU A 52 -2.52 -0.89 -0.30
N HIS A 53 -1.43 -1.19 -1.02
CA HIS A 53 -0.25 -0.32 -1.07
C HIS A 53 -0.59 1.12 -1.54
N ASP A 54 -1.60 1.22 -2.41
CA ASP A 54 -2.04 2.45 -3.06
C ASP A 54 -3.44 2.92 -2.59
N ILE A 55 -3.93 2.41 -1.46
CA ILE A 55 -5.32 2.63 -1.01
C ILE A 55 -5.61 4.09 -0.68
N SER A 56 -4.58 4.86 -0.32
CA SER A 56 -4.70 6.30 -0.07
C SER A 56 -4.99 7.11 -1.33
N ALA A 57 -4.92 6.54 -2.53
CA ALA A 57 -5.27 7.21 -3.79
C ALA A 57 -6.68 7.81 -3.81
N ILE A 58 -7.56 7.46 -2.87
CA ILE A 58 -8.86 8.09 -2.62
C ILE A 58 -8.76 9.56 -2.13
N LEU A 59 -7.59 9.98 -1.66
CA LEU A 59 -7.29 11.33 -1.18
C LEU A 59 -6.50 12.13 -2.23
N SER A 60 -6.55 13.45 -2.14
CA SER A 60 -5.62 14.31 -2.88
C SER A 60 -4.25 14.32 -2.18
N PRO A 61 -3.13 14.54 -2.90
CA PRO A 61 -1.81 14.68 -2.28
C PRO A 61 -1.76 15.75 -1.18
N ASP A 62 -2.42 16.90 -1.39
CA ASP A 62 -2.45 17.96 -0.38
C ASP A 62 -3.20 17.55 0.89
N ASP A 63 -4.25 16.73 0.77
CA ASP A 63 -4.96 16.20 1.93
C ASP A 63 -4.14 15.10 2.63
N MET A 64 -3.37 14.30 1.90
CA MET A 64 -2.39 13.38 2.50
C MET A 64 -1.36 14.14 3.34
N TYR A 65 -0.85 15.28 2.85
CA TYR A 65 0.08 16.12 3.58
C TYR A 65 -0.53 16.74 4.84
N LYS A 66 -1.76 17.28 4.76
CA LYS A 66 -2.47 17.77 5.95
C LYS A 66 -2.65 16.66 6.98
N TYR A 67 -3.12 15.49 6.53
CA TYR A 67 -3.37 14.35 7.41
C TYR A 67 -2.08 13.82 8.05
N ALA A 68 -0.98 13.73 7.29
CA ALA A 68 0.33 13.36 7.84
C ALA A 68 0.76 14.32 8.97
N LYS A 69 0.55 15.64 8.79
CA LYS A 69 0.84 16.62 9.85
C LYS A 69 -0.07 16.49 11.06
N GLU A 70 -1.36 16.21 10.86
CA GLU A 70 -2.32 15.97 11.95
C GLU A 70 -1.96 14.73 12.78
N LEU A 71 -1.44 13.69 12.12
CA LEU A 71 -0.89 12.49 12.77
C LEU A 71 0.44 12.72 13.49
N GLY A 72 1.02 13.93 13.39
CA GLY A 72 2.30 14.27 14.03
C GLY A 72 3.51 13.64 13.35
N TYR A 73 3.39 13.24 12.08
CA TYR A 73 4.51 12.72 11.33
C TYR A 73 5.61 13.76 11.13
N GLN A 74 6.86 13.31 11.28
CA GLN A 74 7.97 14.03 10.69
C GLN A 74 7.89 13.91 9.17
N ILE A 75 7.92 15.06 8.50
CA ILE A 75 7.83 15.17 7.04
C ILE A 75 9.22 15.44 6.50
N ASP A 76 9.69 14.59 5.58
CA ASP A 76 10.94 14.82 4.88
C ASP A 76 10.79 16.02 3.92
N PRO A 77 11.85 16.82 3.67
CA PRO A 77 11.79 17.91 2.69
C PRO A 77 11.30 17.47 1.29
N SER A 78 11.57 16.22 0.91
CA SER A 78 11.09 15.64 -0.35
C SER A 78 9.58 15.41 -0.32
N GLU A 79 9.04 14.91 0.80
CA GLU A 79 7.59 14.72 1.01
C GLU A 79 6.86 16.07 1.07
N GLU A 80 7.46 17.10 1.67
CA GLU A 80 6.90 18.46 1.68
C GLU A 80 6.93 19.10 0.29
N LYS A 81 7.99 18.87 -0.49
CA LYS A 81 8.07 19.35 -1.87
C LYS A 81 7.13 18.58 -2.80
N TYR A 82 6.95 17.29 -2.55
CA TYR A 82 6.19 16.37 -3.39
C TYR A 82 5.21 15.57 -2.54
N HIS A 83 4.08 16.19 -2.19
CA HIS A 83 3.08 15.58 -1.30
C HIS A 83 2.61 14.19 -1.74
N PHE A 84 2.67 13.87 -3.04
CA PHE A 84 2.28 12.55 -3.53
C PHE A 84 3.13 11.44 -2.91
N LEU A 85 4.37 11.69 -2.47
CA LEU A 85 5.22 10.68 -1.82
C LEU A 85 4.63 10.16 -0.50
N LEU A 86 3.72 10.91 0.13
CA LEU A 86 3.09 10.49 1.38
C LEU A 86 2.08 9.35 1.21
N HIS A 87 1.66 9.02 -0.02
CA HIS A 87 0.66 7.99 -0.26
C HIS A 87 1.05 6.65 0.38
N GLN A 88 2.31 6.22 0.33
CA GLN A 88 2.77 4.97 0.97
C GLN A 88 2.48 4.95 2.48
N ARG A 89 2.75 6.06 3.18
CA ARG A 89 2.54 6.18 4.64
C ARG A 89 1.05 6.30 4.96
N ILE A 90 0.31 7.10 4.19
CA ILE A 90 -1.14 7.25 4.40
C ILE A 90 -1.89 5.97 4.04
N SER A 91 -1.42 5.20 3.04
CA SER A 91 -1.97 3.88 2.72
C SER A 91 -1.80 2.91 3.88
N LYS A 92 -0.66 2.94 4.59
CA LYS A 92 -0.47 2.16 5.83
C LYS A 92 -1.48 2.57 6.89
N GLU A 93 -1.67 3.86 7.12
CA GLU A 93 -2.62 4.37 8.13
C GLU A 93 -4.06 3.96 7.82
N ILE A 94 -4.47 3.98 6.54
CA ILE A 94 -5.78 3.48 6.12
C ILE A 94 -5.87 1.97 6.29
N ALA A 95 -4.84 1.21 5.92
CA ALA A 95 -4.79 -0.24 6.09
C ALA A 95 -4.95 -0.64 7.57
N TYR A 96 -4.25 0.04 8.47
CA TYR A 96 -4.35 -0.16 9.91
C TYR A 96 -5.72 0.30 10.46
N GLY A 97 -6.07 1.57 10.26
CA GLY A 97 -7.24 2.18 10.92
C GLY A 97 -8.59 1.76 10.35
N TYR A 98 -8.70 1.53 9.03
CA TYR A 98 -9.98 1.22 8.37
C TYR A 98 -10.13 -0.26 7.98
N PHE A 99 -9.03 -0.93 7.64
CA PHE A 99 -9.04 -2.35 7.29
C PHE A 99 -8.63 -3.26 8.44
N HIS A 100 -8.21 -2.71 9.59
CA HIS A 100 -7.81 -3.46 10.78
C HIS A 100 -6.69 -4.48 10.48
N ILE A 101 -5.77 -4.11 9.59
CA ILE A 101 -4.57 -4.88 9.35
C ILE A 101 -3.58 -4.57 10.47
N GLU A 102 -3.23 -5.58 11.26
CA GLU A 102 -2.27 -5.47 12.38
C GLU A 102 -0.96 -6.22 12.09
N ASP A 103 -0.84 -6.86 10.92
CA ASP A 103 0.37 -7.57 10.54
C ASP A 103 1.47 -6.59 10.11
N GLU A 104 2.52 -6.50 10.93
CA GLU A 104 3.62 -5.56 10.72
C GLU A 104 4.36 -5.78 9.39
N ASP A 105 4.42 -7.00 8.86
CA ASP A 105 5.05 -7.24 7.55
C ASP A 105 4.21 -6.62 6.42
N ILE A 106 2.89 -6.71 6.50
CA ILE A 106 1.98 -6.07 5.54
C ILE A 106 2.08 -4.55 5.64
N LEU A 107 1.98 -4.00 6.86
CA LEU A 107 2.00 -2.55 7.09
C LEU A 107 3.34 -1.93 6.68
N SER A 108 4.45 -2.61 7.01
CA SER A 108 5.79 -2.23 6.60
C SER A 108 5.93 -2.18 5.08
N ALA A 109 5.45 -3.22 4.39
CA ALA A 109 5.57 -3.31 2.95
C ALA A 109 4.77 -2.22 2.23
N ILE A 110 3.59 -1.88 2.76
CA ILE A 110 2.78 -0.74 2.27
C ILE A 110 3.51 0.59 2.50
N GLU A 111 4.04 0.82 3.71
CA GLU A 111 4.63 2.10 4.11
C GLU A 111 5.87 2.49 3.31
N CYS A 112 6.61 1.52 2.78
CA CYS A 112 7.85 1.76 2.05
C CYS A 112 7.82 1.32 0.58
N HIS A 113 6.66 0.99 -0.01
CA HIS A 113 6.62 0.45 -1.37
C HIS A 113 7.12 1.42 -2.47
N THR A 114 7.11 2.74 -2.22
CA THR A 114 7.57 3.73 -3.20
C THR A 114 9.07 3.97 -3.10
N THR A 115 9.57 4.09 -1.87
CA THR A 115 10.95 4.58 -1.60
C THR A 115 11.89 3.50 -1.07
N LEU A 116 11.34 2.36 -0.64
CA LEU A 116 12.01 1.31 0.09
C LEU A 116 12.66 1.83 1.39
N LYS A 117 13.37 0.98 2.11
CA LYS A 117 14.11 1.36 3.33
C LYS A 117 15.38 0.52 3.48
N LYS A 118 16.32 1.03 4.29
CA LYS A 118 17.63 0.38 4.51
C LYS A 118 17.50 -1.04 5.08
N GLU A 119 16.69 -1.20 6.13
CA GLU A 119 16.48 -2.49 6.81
C GLU A 119 15.14 -3.08 6.35
N MET A 120 15.06 -3.43 5.06
CA MET A 120 13.88 -3.99 4.42
C MET A 120 13.77 -5.51 4.64
N ASN A 121 12.58 -6.01 4.96
CA ASN A 121 12.28 -7.44 4.99
C ASN A 121 11.95 -7.95 3.57
N ASP A 122 11.68 -9.26 3.44
CA ASP A 122 11.37 -9.83 2.13
C ASP A 122 9.99 -9.40 1.59
N TYR A 123 9.02 -9.09 2.45
CA TYR A 123 7.72 -8.57 2.04
C TYR A 123 7.84 -7.16 1.45
N ASP A 124 8.63 -6.28 2.06
CA ASP A 124 8.94 -4.93 1.57
C ASP A 124 9.50 -4.99 0.14
N LYS A 125 10.48 -5.87 -0.09
CA LYS A 125 11.10 -6.08 -1.41
C LYS A 125 10.09 -6.54 -2.44
N ILE A 126 9.20 -7.46 -2.05
CA ILE A 126 8.23 -8.07 -2.96
C ILE A 126 7.21 -7.04 -3.42
N ILE A 127 6.68 -6.23 -2.51
CA ILE A 127 5.69 -5.20 -2.88
C ILE A 127 6.34 -4.09 -3.69
N PHE A 128 7.55 -3.65 -3.31
CA PHE A 128 8.32 -2.69 -4.09
C PHE A 128 8.57 -3.16 -5.53
N LEU A 129 8.96 -4.43 -5.71
CA LEU A 129 9.21 -5.01 -7.04
C LEU A 129 7.93 -5.26 -7.82
N ALA A 130 6.92 -5.86 -7.21
CA ALA A 130 5.65 -6.18 -7.86
C ALA A 130 4.99 -4.93 -8.45
N ASP A 131 5.04 -3.81 -7.72
CA ASP A 131 4.50 -2.53 -8.19
C ASP A 131 5.17 -2.03 -9.48
N LYS A 132 6.47 -2.30 -9.66
CA LYS A 132 7.22 -1.89 -10.87
C LYS A 132 7.14 -2.87 -12.03
N LEU A 133 6.70 -4.11 -11.77
CA LEU A 133 6.64 -5.18 -12.76
C LEU A 133 5.24 -5.38 -13.36
N ALA A 134 4.20 -4.84 -12.72
CA ALA A 134 2.79 -5.06 -13.05
C ALA A 134 2.24 -4.18 -14.19
#